data_AF-A0A7S2V8L8-F1
#
_entry.id   AF-A0A7S2V8L8-F1
#
_cell.length_a   1.000
_cell.length_b   1.000
_cell.length_c   1.000
_cell.angle_alpha   90.00
_cell.angle_beta   90.00
_cell.angle_gamma   90.00
#
_symmetry.space_group_name_H-M   'P 1'
#
loop_
_entity.id
_entity.type
_entity.pdbx_description
1 polymer ?
#
loop_
_entity_poly.entity_id
_entity_poly.type
_entity_poly.pdbx_seq_one_letter_code
_entity_poly.pdbx_strand_id
1 'polypeptide(L)'
;EASENCYQFKEILPETRSLPDQEGDNLVEVFVGCVEPGVCGPLIKQLGHESPLKDLSHLKRVKRRKIEESKEGSLTKDEDDSSQPTSASNKRLKTSQSKNSSIRLEILLGPRTDIQKIFSDAENGQKQKEEVALETWLSDKYNLSQVSCKKVPKRPPESKSEWQEWNAIWPTNFYPMKTLEYKTKELELSAEEIQEMILGIKAAVDDAEESNAGGLHNMAGTVVVSPFSKDSNDNVELYPEHTSSIESNRSNTSTNK
;
A
#
# COMPACT_ATOMS: atom_id res chain seq x y z
N GLU A 1 20.11 26.67 -50.44
CA GLU A 1 20.32 25.35 -49.81
C GLU A 1 19.83 25.45 -48.38
N ALA A 2 18.59 25.05 -48.13
CA ALA A 2 18.01 25.06 -46.79
C ALA A 2 18.37 23.73 -46.12
N SER A 3 19.23 23.78 -45.10
CA SER A 3 19.61 22.62 -44.31
C SER A 3 18.43 22.23 -43.42
N GLU A 4 17.77 21.12 -43.73
CA GLU A 4 16.79 20.49 -42.85
C GLU A 4 17.52 20.02 -41.58
N ASN A 5 17.36 20.75 -40.49
CA ASN A 5 17.80 20.32 -39.17
C ASN A 5 16.93 19.14 -38.73
N CYS A 6 17.45 17.93 -38.93
CA CYS A 6 16.83 16.68 -38.50
C CYS A 6 16.97 16.54 -36.98
N TYR A 7 15.93 16.88 -36.24
CA TYR A 7 15.84 16.55 -34.82
C TYR A 7 15.43 15.08 -34.67
N GLN A 8 16.27 14.26 -34.03
CA GLN A 8 15.90 12.92 -33.59
C GLN A 8 15.34 12.98 -32.17
N PHE A 9 14.03 12.79 -32.04
CA PHE A 9 13.41 12.53 -30.75
C PHE A 9 13.82 11.13 -30.27
N LYS A 10 14.60 11.08 -29.19
CA LYS A 10 14.94 9.84 -28.51
C LYS A 10 14.07 9.76 -27.26
N GLU A 11 13.08 8.87 -27.28
CA GLU A 11 12.30 8.55 -26.10
C GLU A 11 13.23 7.96 -25.04
N ILE A 12 13.51 8.73 -23.99
CA ILE A 12 14.23 8.25 -22.82
C ILE A 12 13.18 7.55 -21.95
N LEU A 13 12.90 6.30 -22.26
CA LEU A 13 12.15 5.44 -21.34
C LEU A 13 12.90 5.45 -20.00
N PRO A 14 12.21 5.67 -18.86
CA PRO A 14 12.85 5.52 -17.57
C PRO A 14 13.43 4.12 -17.55
N GLU A 15 14.76 4.05 -17.43
CA GLU A 15 15.51 2.82 -17.30
C GLU A 15 14.77 1.99 -16.25
N THR A 16 14.09 0.93 -16.70
CA THR A 16 13.36 0.06 -15.81
C THR A 16 14.43 -0.51 -14.91
N ARG A 17 14.55 0.08 -13.71
CA ARG A 17 15.26 -0.54 -12.60
C ARG A 17 14.52 -1.84 -12.42
N SER A 18 15.05 -2.88 -13.05
CA SER A 18 14.74 -4.26 -12.76
C SER A 18 15.12 -4.45 -11.30
N LEU A 19 14.16 -4.15 -10.43
CA LEU A 19 14.21 -4.59 -9.06
C LEU A 19 14.37 -6.10 -9.15
N PRO A 20 15.40 -6.69 -8.53
CA PRO A 20 15.55 -8.12 -8.57
C PRO A 20 14.28 -8.72 -7.98
N ASP A 21 13.62 -9.56 -8.76
CA ASP A 21 12.58 -10.49 -8.33
C ASP A 21 13.17 -11.41 -7.26
N GLN A 22 13.29 -10.90 -6.03
CA GLN A 22 13.55 -11.71 -4.85
C GLN A 22 12.20 -12.02 -4.22
N GLU A 23 11.41 -12.82 -4.93
CA GLU A 23 10.13 -13.37 -4.44
C GLU A 23 10.30 -14.20 -3.13
N GLY A 24 11.53 -14.58 -2.77
CA GLY A 24 11.84 -15.38 -1.59
C GLY A 24 11.93 -14.64 -0.24
N ASP A 25 12.21 -13.33 -0.23
CA ASP A 25 12.56 -12.61 1.01
C ASP A 25 11.39 -11.79 1.62
N ASN A 26 10.21 -11.89 1.01
CA ASN A 26 9.03 -11.10 1.41
C ASN A 26 8.18 -11.75 2.50
N LEU A 27 8.55 -12.94 2.99
CA LEU A 27 7.85 -13.63 4.07
C LEU A 27 8.64 -13.59 5.37
N VAL A 28 7.97 -13.36 6.48
CA VAL A 28 8.51 -13.39 7.83
C VAL A 28 7.80 -14.44 8.68
N GLU A 29 8.56 -15.13 9.52
CA GLU A 29 8.03 -16.07 10.50
C GLU A 29 7.46 -15.32 11.72
N VAL A 30 6.22 -15.65 12.07
CA VAL A 30 5.47 -15.04 13.17
C VAL A 30 4.86 -16.12 14.06
N PHE A 31 4.82 -15.86 15.36
CA PHE A 31 4.11 -16.73 16.30
C PHE A 31 2.64 -16.37 16.38
N VAL A 32 1.80 -17.40 16.32
CA VAL A 32 0.34 -17.32 16.37
C VAL A 32 -0.18 -18.20 17.50
N GLY A 33 -0.97 -17.62 18.39
CA GLY A 33 -1.61 -18.29 19.52
C GLY A 33 -3.11 -18.53 19.28
N CYS A 34 -3.64 -19.67 19.70
CA CYS A 34 -5.08 -19.92 19.79
C CYS A 34 -5.61 -19.47 21.14
N VAL A 35 -6.59 -18.56 21.12
CA VAL A 35 -7.13 -17.87 22.29
C VAL A 35 -8.66 -17.93 22.30
N GLU A 36 -9.22 -18.10 23.50
CA GLU A 36 -10.67 -18.05 23.69
C GLU A 36 -11.19 -16.60 23.55
N PRO A 37 -12.39 -16.38 22.98
CA PRO A 37 -12.91 -15.03 22.74
C PRO A 37 -12.95 -14.12 23.97
N GLY A 38 -13.19 -14.69 25.17
CA GLY A 38 -13.30 -13.93 26.42
C GLY A 38 -11.98 -13.32 26.90
N VAL A 39 -10.84 -13.96 26.62
CA VAL A 39 -9.52 -13.51 27.07
C VAL A 39 -8.74 -12.75 25.98
N CYS A 40 -9.25 -12.73 24.75
CA CYS A 40 -8.59 -12.09 23.61
C CYS A 40 -8.43 -10.57 23.77
N GLY A 41 -9.45 -9.87 24.29
CA GLY A 41 -9.41 -8.41 24.46
C GLY A 41 -8.27 -7.94 25.39
N PRO A 42 -8.18 -8.44 26.63
CA PRO A 42 -7.06 -8.15 27.53
C PRO A 42 -5.70 -8.50 26.91
N LEU A 43 -5.58 -9.64 26.24
CA LEU A 43 -4.33 -10.08 25.62
C LEU A 43 -3.88 -9.13 24.50
N ILE A 44 -4.79 -8.66 23.65
CA ILE A 44 -4.46 -7.67 22.60
C ILE A 44 -3.88 -6.39 23.22
N LYS A 45 -4.44 -5.92 24.34
CA LYS A 45 -3.94 -4.72 25.02
C LYS A 45 -2.54 -4.96 25.57
N GLN A 46 -2.32 -6.09 26.25
CA GLN A 46 -1.00 -6.47 26.77
C GLN A 46 0.04 -6.54 25.64
N LEU A 47 -0.27 -7.25 24.56
CA LEU A 47 0.61 -7.36 23.38
C LEU A 47 0.84 -6.02 22.67
N GLY A 48 -0.11 -5.08 22.75
CA GLY A 48 0.06 -3.73 22.22
C GLY A 48 1.19 -2.95 22.91
N HIS A 49 1.43 -3.23 24.20
CA HIS A 49 2.52 -2.63 24.97
C HIS A 49 3.82 -3.43 24.86
N GLU A 50 3.76 -4.76 24.99
CA GLU A 50 4.96 -5.62 25.03
C GLU A 50 5.58 -5.87 23.65
N SER A 51 4.76 -6.02 22.61
CA SER A 51 5.22 -6.39 21.26
C SER A 51 4.37 -5.71 20.18
N PRO A 52 4.56 -4.38 19.98
CA PRO A 52 3.85 -3.64 18.94
C PRO A 52 4.28 -4.09 17.53
N LEU A 53 3.31 -4.31 16.65
CA LEU A 53 3.52 -4.76 15.27
C LEU A 53 3.97 -3.61 14.35
N LYS A 54 5.11 -2.97 14.62
CA LYS A 54 5.57 -1.81 13.85
C LYS A 54 5.76 -2.15 12.38
N ASP A 55 6.56 -3.18 12.12
CA ASP A 55 6.90 -3.64 10.77
C ASP A 55 5.79 -4.49 10.13
N LEU A 56 4.79 -4.90 10.91
CA LEU A 56 3.67 -5.76 10.50
C LEU A 56 2.31 -5.09 10.72
N SER A 57 2.27 -3.76 10.67
CA SER A 57 1.08 -2.95 10.98
C SER A 57 -0.04 -3.09 9.94
N HIS A 58 0.29 -3.58 8.73
CA HIS A 58 -0.70 -3.97 7.72
C HIS A 58 -1.44 -5.26 8.09
N LEU A 59 -0.86 -6.14 8.90
CA LEU A 59 -1.52 -7.37 9.33
C LEU A 59 -2.52 -7.10 10.46
N LYS A 60 -3.67 -7.77 10.43
CA LYS A 60 -4.61 -7.73 11.56
C LYS A 60 -4.09 -8.63 12.68
N ARG A 61 -4.16 -8.17 13.92
CA ARG A 61 -3.67 -8.96 15.06
C ARG A 61 -4.52 -10.21 15.33
N VAL A 62 -5.81 -10.23 14.94
CA VAL A 62 -6.73 -11.35 15.23
C VAL A 62 -7.33 -11.91 13.96
N LYS A 63 -7.29 -13.24 13.82
CA LYS A 63 -7.98 -14.02 12.78
C LYS A 63 -9.06 -14.87 13.44
N ARG A 64 -10.30 -14.76 12.96
CA ARG A 64 -11.42 -15.61 13.41
C ARG A 64 -11.40 -16.92 12.63
N ARG A 65 -11.46 -18.07 13.32
CA ARG A 65 -11.66 -19.38 12.71
C ARG A 65 -12.96 -20.00 13.20
N LYS A 66 -13.72 -20.56 12.27
CA LYS A 66 -14.85 -21.42 12.60
C LYS A 66 -14.30 -22.83 12.82
N ILE A 67 -14.61 -23.45 13.96
CA ILE A 67 -14.34 -24.87 14.13
C ILE A 67 -15.37 -25.59 13.28
N GLU A 68 -14.92 -26.27 12.22
CA GLU A 68 -15.74 -27.27 11.57
C GLU A 68 -15.67 -28.51 12.46
N GLU A 69 -16.78 -28.81 13.14
CA GLU A 69 -16.94 -30.10 13.81
C GLU A 69 -16.88 -31.17 12.72
N SER A 70 -15.76 -31.89 12.65
CA SER A 70 -15.61 -33.06 11.81
C SER A 70 -16.72 -34.05 12.18
N LYS A 71 -17.78 -34.09 11.38
CA LYS A 71 -18.78 -35.16 11.43
C LYS A 71 -18.14 -36.45 10.91
N GLU A 72 -17.38 -37.12 11.76
CA GLU A 72 -17.15 -38.55 11.58
C GLU A 72 -18.40 -39.30 12.06
N GLY A 73 -19.13 -39.89 11.10
CA GLY A 73 -19.98 -41.04 11.33
C GLY A 73 -21.43 -40.79 11.76
N SER A 74 -22.33 -40.55 10.80
CA SER A 74 -23.59 -41.31 10.74
C SER A 74 -24.19 -41.21 9.34
N LEU A 75 -23.92 -42.23 8.54
CA LEU A 75 -24.65 -42.56 7.32
C LEU A 75 -25.95 -43.26 7.75
N THR A 76 -27.10 -42.69 7.42
CA THR A 76 -28.19 -43.43 6.78
C THR A 76 -28.91 -42.50 5.81
N LYS A 77 -28.92 -42.92 4.54
CA LYS A 77 -29.87 -42.54 3.49
C LYS A 77 -31.29 -42.96 3.98
N ASP A 78 -32.40 -42.34 3.58
CA ASP A 78 -32.95 -42.37 2.23
C ASP A 78 -33.93 -41.20 1.93
N GLU A 79 -34.26 -41.13 0.65
CA GLU A 79 -35.11 -40.22 -0.15
C GLU A 79 -36.53 -40.00 0.46
N ASP A 80 -37.33 -38.99 0.15
CA ASP A 80 -37.71 -38.44 -1.16
C ASP A 80 -38.65 -37.21 -0.95
N ASP A 81 -38.86 -36.48 -2.05
CA ASP A 81 -40.03 -35.69 -2.39
C ASP A 81 -40.11 -34.16 -2.10
N SER A 82 -40.65 -33.54 -3.14
CA SER A 82 -40.66 -32.16 -3.61
C SER A 82 -41.70 -31.24 -2.95
N SER A 83 -41.50 -29.94 -3.23
CA SER A 83 -42.53 -28.90 -3.47
C SER A 83 -42.50 -27.68 -2.51
N GLN A 84 -42.16 -26.53 -3.10
CA GLN A 84 -42.47 -25.17 -2.62
C GLN A 84 -43.92 -24.77 -3.01
N PRO A 85 -44.40 -23.53 -2.76
CA PRO A 85 -44.42 -22.73 -1.52
C PRO A 85 -45.83 -22.11 -1.28
N THR A 86 -46.17 -21.61 -0.09
CA THR A 86 -47.07 -20.43 0.03
C THR A 86 -47.05 -19.72 1.39
N SER A 87 -47.13 -18.39 1.27
CA SER A 87 -47.74 -17.34 2.11
C SER A 87 -47.26 -17.01 3.54
N ALA A 88 -46.88 -15.75 3.62
CA ALA A 88 -46.57 -14.91 4.77
C ALA A 88 -47.53 -15.03 5.97
N SER A 89 -46.93 -15.10 7.16
CA SER A 89 -47.53 -14.58 8.39
C SER A 89 -46.42 -14.19 9.36
N ASN A 90 -46.25 -12.88 9.54
CA ASN A 90 -45.33 -12.29 10.51
C ASN A 90 -45.77 -12.65 11.93
N LYS A 91 -45.19 -13.72 12.48
CA LYS A 91 -45.19 -14.02 13.91
C LYS A 91 -43.79 -13.83 14.45
N ARG A 92 -43.70 -12.82 15.32
CA ARG A 92 -42.62 -12.47 16.24
C ARG A 92 -42.02 -13.73 16.88
N LEU A 93 -40.94 -14.24 16.28
CA LEU A 93 -40.15 -15.35 16.80
C LEU A 93 -38.92 -14.76 17.49
N LYS A 94 -38.84 -15.06 18.78
CA LYS A 94 -37.67 -14.90 19.63
C LYS A 94 -36.46 -15.41 18.84
N THR A 95 -35.44 -14.57 18.69
CA THR A 95 -34.15 -14.96 18.10
C THR A 95 -33.63 -16.17 18.87
N SER A 96 -33.74 -17.31 18.20
CA SER A 96 -33.25 -18.60 18.61
C SER A 96 -31.79 -18.47 19.03
N GLN A 97 -31.45 -19.16 20.12
CA GLN A 97 -30.08 -19.56 20.43
C GLN A 97 -29.46 -20.11 19.14
N SER A 98 -28.67 -19.26 18.47
CA SER A 98 -27.91 -19.65 17.32
C SER A 98 -26.98 -20.75 17.79
N LYS A 99 -27.05 -21.90 17.11
CA LYS A 99 -26.14 -23.03 17.28
C LYS A 99 -24.73 -22.48 17.39
N ASN A 100 -24.17 -22.53 18.60
CA ASN A 100 -22.86 -21.99 18.92
C ASN A 100 -21.81 -22.79 18.13
N SER A 101 -21.57 -22.43 16.87
CA SER A 101 -20.35 -22.83 16.20
C SER A 101 -19.22 -22.29 17.07
N SER A 102 -18.44 -23.17 17.67
CA SER A 102 -17.35 -22.77 18.55
C SER A 102 -16.37 -21.92 17.72
N ILE A 103 -16.41 -20.60 17.93
CA ILE A 103 -15.52 -19.66 17.25
C ILE A 103 -14.22 -19.66 18.04
N ARG A 104 -13.12 -20.03 17.38
CA ARG A 104 -11.78 -19.83 17.93
C ARG A 104 -11.13 -18.61 17.33
N LEU A 105 -10.34 -17.93 18.14
CA LEU A 105 -9.54 -16.80 17.69
C LEU A 105 -8.08 -17.23 17.61
N GLU A 106 -7.43 -16.87 16.51
CA GLU A 106 -5.97 -16.88 16.42
C GLU A 106 -5.48 -15.45 16.61
N ILE A 107 -4.44 -15.28 17.44
CA ILE A 107 -3.82 -13.99 17.71
C ILE A 107 -2.36 -14.00 17.26
N LEU A 108 -1.97 -12.97 16.53
CA LEU A 108 -0.60 -12.70 16.13
C LEU A 108 0.17 -12.11 17.33
N LEU A 109 1.16 -12.86 17.83
CA LEU A 109 1.96 -12.47 18.98
C LEU A 109 3.08 -11.50 18.56
N GLY A 110 3.77 -11.82 17.46
CA GLY A 110 4.84 -11.01 16.90
C GLY A 110 5.78 -11.82 15.99
N PRO A 111 6.78 -11.17 15.39
CA PRO A 111 7.80 -11.83 14.59
C PRO A 111 8.73 -12.69 15.48
N ARG A 112 9.21 -13.80 14.91
CA ARG A 112 10.08 -14.76 15.60
C ARG A 112 11.30 -14.08 16.21
N THR A 113 11.91 -13.15 15.48
CA THR A 113 13.12 -12.43 15.91
C THR A 113 12.92 -11.61 17.17
N ASP A 114 11.74 -11.02 17.37
CA ASP A 114 11.49 -10.15 18.52
C ASP A 114 11.12 -10.99 19.74
N ILE A 115 10.32 -12.02 19.53
CA ILE A 115 9.96 -12.96 20.60
C ILE A 115 11.19 -13.73 21.10
N GLN A 116 12.09 -14.15 20.20
CA GLN A 116 13.36 -14.79 20.57
C GLN A 116 14.24 -13.90 21.44
N LYS A 117 14.30 -12.59 21.15
CA LYS A 117 15.05 -11.63 21.99
C LYS A 117 14.44 -11.54 23.39
N ILE A 118 13.11 -11.36 23.47
CA ILE A 118 12.39 -11.29 24.75
C ILE A 118 12.60 -12.58 25.56
N PHE A 119 12.61 -13.74 24.90
CA PHE A 119 12.87 -15.02 25.54
C PHE A 119 14.32 -15.17 26.00
N SER A 120 15.30 -14.79 25.16
CA SER A 120 16.72 -14.83 25.51
C SER A 120 17.07 -13.90 26.68
N ASP A 121 16.39 -12.77 26.78
CA ASP A 121 16.53 -11.86 27.92
C ASP A 121 15.92 -12.45 29.21
N ALA A 122 14.99 -13.40 29.09
CA ALA A 122 14.32 -14.06 30.21
C ALA A 122 15.03 -15.35 30.65
N GLU A 123 15.65 -16.12 29.74
CA GLU A 123 16.32 -17.38 30.03
C GLU A 123 17.81 -17.34 29.63
N ASN A 124 18.70 -17.61 30.60
CA ASN A 124 20.16 -17.62 30.45
C ASN A 124 20.69 -18.69 29.46
N GLY A 125 20.50 -18.49 28.15
CA GLY A 125 21.46 -18.87 27.10
C GLY A 125 21.57 -20.35 26.69
N GLN A 126 20.48 -21.05 26.35
CA GLN A 126 20.54 -22.36 25.66
C GLN A 126 19.84 -22.34 24.28
N LYS A 127 20.63 -22.40 23.20
CA LYS A 127 20.23 -22.10 21.80
C LYS A 127 19.65 -23.26 20.95
N GLN A 128 19.61 -24.51 21.42
CA GLN A 128 19.25 -25.65 20.55
C GLN A 128 17.93 -26.36 20.88
N LYS A 129 17.27 -26.01 22.01
CA LYS A 129 15.91 -26.43 22.36
C LYS A 129 14.88 -25.30 22.22
N GLU A 130 15.26 -24.24 21.52
CA GLU A 130 14.65 -22.92 21.64
C GLU A 130 13.23 -22.87 21.08
N GLU A 131 12.90 -23.54 19.98
CA GLU A 131 11.57 -23.39 19.34
C GLU A 131 10.44 -24.05 20.13
N VAL A 132 10.59 -25.32 20.53
CA VAL A 132 9.59 -25.99 21.37
C VAL A 132 9.52 -25.33 22.75
N ALA A 133 10.65 -24.84 23.28
CA ALA A 133 10.68 -24.07 24.52
C ALA A 133 9.95 -22.73 24.40
N LEU A 134 10.13 -22.01 23.27
CA LEU A 134 9.45 -20.74 22.96
C LEU A 134 7.94 -20.94 22.86
N GLU A 135 7.48 -21.95 22.10
CA GLU A 135 6.05 -22.24 21.97
C GLU A 135 5.43 -22.57 23.32
N THR A 136 6.10 -23.39 24.14
CA THR A 136 5.65 -23.74 25.50
C THR A 136 5.63 -22.51 26.41
N TRP A 137 6.70 -21.73 26.43
CA TRP A 137 6.80 -20.50 27.23
C TRP A 137 5.73 -19.47 26.85
N LEU A 138 5.46 -19.28 25.56
CA LEU A 138 4.39 -18.42 25.08
C LEU A 138 3.01 -18.94 25.50
N SER A 139 2.83 -20.26 25.44
CA SER A 139 1.60 -20.92 25.87
C SER A 139 1.33 -20.65 27.34
N ASP A 140 2.34 -20.81 28.19
CA ASP A 140 2.25 -20.61 29.63
C ASP A 140 2.11 -19.13 30.00
N LYS A 141 2.91 -18.25 29.40
CA LYS A 141 2.90 -16.80 29.68
C LYS A 141 1.54 -16.16 29.36
N TYR A 142 0.93 -16.55 28.25
CA TYR A 142 -0.32 -15.94 27.75
C TYR A 142 -1.56 -16.82 27.91
N ASN A 143 -1.43 -17.98 28.58
CA ASN A 143 -2.51 -18.97 28.75
C ASN A 143 -3.17 -19.36 27.42
N LEU A 144 -2.36 -19.64 26.40
CA LEU A 144 -2.82 -20.01 25.07
C LEU A 144 -3.08 -21.51 25.00
N SER A 145 -4.04 -21.91 24.18
CA SER A 145 -4.37 -23.35 24.00
C SER A 145 -3.42 -24.05 23.03
N GLN A 146 -2.86 -23.30 22.09
CA GLN A 146 -1.91 -23.78 21.09
C GLN A 146 -1.11 -22.59 20.58
N VAL A 147 0.19 -22.78 20.38
CA VAL A 147 1.05 -21.82 19.68
C VAL A 147 1.61 -22.50 18.43
N SER A 148 1.79 -21.73 17.36
CA SER A 148 2.38 -22.22 16.11
C SER A 148 3.11 -21.10 15.40
N CYS A 149 4.17 -21.44 14.65
CA CYS A 149 4.83 -20.52 13.73
C CYS A 149 4.12 -20.52 12.37
N LYS A 150 3.87 -19.33 11.80
CA LYS A 150 3.34 -19.14 10.43
C LYS A 150 4.22 -18.19 9.65
N LYS A 151 4.25 -18.33 8.33
CA LYS A 151 4.90 -17.36 7.42
C LYS A 151 3.87 -16.35 6.93
N VAL A 152 4.15 -15.07 7.10
CA VAL A 152 3.27 -13.97 6.68
C VAL A 152 4.03 -12.92 5.87
N PRO A 153 3.37 -12.14 5.00
CA PRO A 153 4.00 -11.08 4.23
C PRO A 153 4.60 -9.99 5.12
N LYS A 154 5.86 -9.64 4.84
CA LYS A 154 6.61 -8.61 5.55
C LYS A 154 6.20 -7.19 5.17
N ARG A 155 5.81 -6.96 3.92
CA ARG A 155 5.37 -5.65 3.41
C ARG A 155 3.85 -5.59 3.23
N PRO A 156 3.23 -4.40 3.13
CA PRO A 156 1.84 -4.27 2.71
C PRO A 156 1.62 -4.62 1.23
N PRO A 157 0.40 -5.04 0.86
CA PRO A 157 0.09 -5.40 -0.52
C PRO A 157 0.00 -4.15 -1.39
N GLU A 158 0.58 -4.22 -2.58
CA GLU A 158 0.62 -3.13 -3.56
C GLU A 158 -0.56 -3.16 -4.51
N SER A 159 -1.14 -4.34 -4.73
CA SER A 159 -2.30 -4.55 -5.60
C SER A 159 -3.45 -5.24 -4.87
N LYS A 160 -4.65 -5.13 -5.44
CA LYS A 160 -5.84 -5.83 -4.94
C LYS A 160 -5.71 -7.36 -5.07
N SER A 161 -5.05 -7.84 -6.13
CA SER A 161 -4.83 -9.29 -6.35
C SER A 161 -3.95 -9.86 -5.25
N GLU A 162 -2.81 -9.22 -5.00
CA GLU A 162 -1.86 -9.61 -3.96
C GLU A 162 -2.53 -9.61 -2.57
N TRP A 163 -3.35 -8.60 -2.28
CA TRP A 163 -4.12 -8.55 -1.04
C TRP A 163 -5.08 -9.74 -0.86
N GLN A 164 -5.72 -10.20 -1.93
CA GLN A 164 -6.63 -11.36 -1.86
C GLN A 164 -5.87 -12.65 -1.54
N GLU A 165 -4.72 -12.87 -2.18
CA GLU A 165 -3.85 -14.02 -1.94
C GLU A 165 -3.34 -14.00 -0.49
N TRP A 166 -2.89 -12.86 -0.02
CA TRP A 166 -2.35 -12.73 1.33
C TRP A 166 -3.40 -12.87 2.42
N ASN A 167 -4.63 -12.40 2.17
CA ASN A 167 -5.75 -12.62 3.08
C ASN A 167 -6.08 -14.09 3.31
N ALA A 168 -5.80 -14.96 2.32
CA ALA A 168 -5.96 -16.40 2.50
C ALA A 168 -4.99 -16.93 3.57
N ILE A 169 -3.75 -16.42 3.58
CA ILE A 169 -2.72 -16.74 4.57
C ILE A 169 -3.09 -16.11 5.92
N TRP A 170 -3.12 -14.77 5.96
CA TRP A 170 -3.40 -13.98 7.14
C TRP A 170 -4.18 -12.70 6.82
N PRO A 171 -5.21 -12.34 7.61
CA PRO A 171 -5.99 -11.13 7.35
C PRO A 171 -5.11 -9.88 7.35
N THR A 172 -5.17 -9.15 6.24
CA THR A 172 -4.33 -7.98 5.95
C THR A 172 -5.23 -6.78 5.63
N ASN A 173 -4.83 -5.60 6.09
CA ASN A 173 -5.48 -4.33 5.75
C ASN A 173 -5.03 -3.89 4.36
N PHE A 174 -5.99 -3.51 3.52
CA PHE A 174 -5.74 -2.94 2.20
C PHE A 174 -6.28 -1.52 2.16
N TYR A 175 -5.44 -0.61 1.67
CA TYR A 175 -5.76 0.80 1.52
C TYR A 175 -5.68 1.14 0.03
N PRO A 176 -6.80 1.08 -0.72
CA PRO A 176 -6.80 1.31 -2.16
C PRO A 176 -6.15 2.63 -2.57
N MET A 177 -6.33 3.69 -1.78
CA MET A 177 -5.80 5.03 -2.09
C MET A 177 -4.28 5.15 -1.88
N LYS A 178 -3.64 4.16 -1.27
CA LYS A 178 -2.18 4.18 -1.03
C LYS A 178 -1.40 3.40 -2.07
N THR A 179 -2.08 2.66 -2.94
CA THR A 179 -1.41 1.85 -3.96
C THR A 179 -0.72 2.77 -4.97
N LEU A 180 0.38 2.27 -5.54
CA LEU A 180 1.08 2.99 -6.60
C LEU A 180 0.14 3.22 -7.79
N GLU A 181 -0.64 2.20 -8.16
CA GLU A 181 -1.66 2.29 -9.22
C GLU A 181 -2.63 3.47 -9.00
N TYR A 182 -3.14 3.65 -7.79
CA TYR A 182 -4.06 4.75 -7.50
C TYR A 182 -3.37 6.11 -7.62
N LYS A 183 -2.15 6.25 -7.08
CA LYS A 183 -1.38 7.49 -7.16
C LYS A 183 -0.98 7.83 -8.59
N THR A 184 -0.60 6.83 -9.39
CA THR A 184 -0.30 7.02 -10.81
C THR A 184 -1.54 7.50 -11.53
N LYS A 185 -2.69 6.85 -11.29
CA LYS A 185 -3.96 7.26 -11.88
C LYS A 185 -4.43 8.65 -11.43
N GLU A 186 -4.14 9.05 -10.21
CA GLU A 186 -4.44 10.40 -9.70
C GLU A 186 -3.54 11.46 -10.36
N LEU A 187 -2.33 11.08 -10.77
CA LEU A 187 -1.37 11.92 -11.49
C LEU A 187 -1.51 11.85 -13.02
N GLU A 188 -2.34 10.95 -13.54
CA GLU A 188 -2.60 10.84 -14.97
C GLU A 188 -3.29 12.13 -15.46
N LEU A 189 -2.61 12.84 -16.36
CA LEU A 189 -3.18 14.00 -17.04
C LEU A 189 -4.40 13.56 -17.85
N SER A 190 -5.46 14.35 -17.79
CA SER A 190 -6.61 14.15 -18.68
C SER A 190 -6.20 14.37 -20.14
N ALA A 191 -6.97 13.84 -21.09
CA ALA A 191 -6.71 14.07 -22.51
C ALA A 191 -6.70 15.57 -22.88
N GLU A 192 -7.53 16.37 -22.20
CA GLU A 192 -7.60 17.83 -22.36
C GLU A 192 -6.34 18.50 -21.82
N GLU A 193 -5.88 18.09 -20.63
CA GLU A 193 -4.66 18.61 -20.01
C GLU A 193 -3.40 18.26 -20.83
N ILE A 194 -3.37 17.07 -21.43
CA ILE A 194 -2.32 16.69 -22.38
C ILE A 194 -2.34 17.60 -23.60
N GLN A 195 -3.52 17.94 -24.14
CA GLN A 195 -3.62 18.87 -25.26
C GLN A 195 -3.16 20.28 -24.90
N GLU A 196 -3.57 20.82 -23.75
CA GLU A 196 -3.10 22.11 -23.25
C GLU A 196 -1.59 22.12 -23.03
N MET A 197 -1.02 21.04 -22.48
CA MET A 197 0.43 20.88 -22.33
C MET A 197 1.14 20.90 -23.69
N ILE A 198 0.62 20.17 -24.69
CA ILE A 198 1.19 20.17 -26.05
C ILE A 198 1.13 21.58 -26.66
N LEU A 199 0.03 22.31 -26.48
CA LEU A 199 -0.12 23.68 -26.98
C LEU A 199 0.86 24.63 -26.30
N GLY A 200 1.00 24.56 -24.98
CA GLY A 200 1.95 25.38 -24.22
C GLY A 200 3.41 25.11 -24.63
N ILE A 201 3.77 23.84 -24.85
CA ILE A 201 5.11 23.47 -25.33
C ILE A 201 5.34 24.04 -26.75
N LYS A 202 4.36 23.93 -27.65
CA LYS A 202 4.48 24.51 -29.00
C LYS A 202 4.69 26.02 -28.96
N ALA A 203 3.88 26.74 -28.20
CA ALA A 203 4.02 28.18 -28.04
C ALA A 203 5.38 28.58 -27.46
N ALA A 204 5.94 27.80 -26.51
CA ALA A 204 7.27 28.05 -25.98
C ALA A 204 8.38 27.79 -27.02
N VAL A 205 8.20 26.82 -27.92
CA VAL A 205 9.14 26.58 -29.03
C VAL A 205 9.08 27.72 -30.04
N ASP A 206 7.88 28.16 -30.41
CA ASP A 206 7.70 29.28 -31.34
C ASP A 206 8.35 30.57 -30.81
N ASP A 207 8.19 30.87 -29.51
CA ASP A 207 8.83 31.99 -28.80
C ASP A 207 10.37 31.90 -28.79
N ALA A 208 10.91 30.69 -28.60
CA ALA A 208 12.35 30.45 -28.67
C ALA A 208 12.91 30.66 -30.09
N GLU A 209 12.17 30.24 -31.11
CA GLU A 209 12.54 30.42 -32.52
C GLU A 209 12.52 31.91 -32.93
N GLU A 210 11.52 32.66 -32.49
CA GLU A 210 11.43 34.10 -32.74
C GLU A 210 12.58 34.87 -32.07
N SER A 211 12.92 34.50 -30.84
CA SER A 211 14.07 35.07 -30.11
C SER A 211 15.42 34.81 -30.81
N ASN A 212 15.57 33.65 -31.45
CA ASN A 212 16.76 33.33 -32.25
C ASN A 212 16.84 34.19 -33.52
N ALA A 213 15.71 34.41 -34.21
CA ALA A 213 15.65 35.28 -35.39
C ALA A 213 15.97 36.75 -35.04
N GLY A 214 15.66 37.18 -33.82
CA GLY A 214 15.99 38.51 -33.29
C GLY A 214 17.47 38.73 -32.92
N GLY A 215 18.32 37.71 -33.03
CA GLY A 215 19.75 37.81 -32.72
C GLY A 215 20.08 37.86 -31.22
N LEU A 216 19.14 37.49 -30.34
CA LEU A 216 19.43 37.30 -28.93
C LEU A 216 20.15 35.96 -28.71
N HIS A 217 21.20 35.99 -27.90
CA HIS A 217 22.02 34.81 -27.59
C HIS A 217 21.34 33.76 -26.69
N ASN A 218 20.12 34.02 -26.19
CA ASN A 218 19.39 33.14 -25.29
C ASN A 218 18.16 32.56 -26.00
N MET A 219 18.22 31.30 -26.40
CA MET A 219 17.15 30.58 -27.12
C MET A 219 16.21 29.86 -26.13
N ALA A 220 15.67 30.58 -25.15
CA ALA A 220 14.77 30.02 -24.16
C ALA A 220 13.40 30.69 -24.29
N GLY A 221 12.40 29.94 -24.74
CA GLY A 221 11.01 30.39 -24.73
C GLY A 221 10.29 29.95 -23.47
N THR A 222 9.36 30.78 -22.98
CA THR A 222 8.64 30.53 -21.73
C THR A 222 7.16 30.77 -21.89
N VAL A 223 6.35 29.83 -21.40
CA VAL A 223 4.89 29.96 -21.34
C VAL A 223 4.43 29.77 -19.90
N VAL A 224 3.65 30.72 -19.39
CA VAL A 224 3.04 30.65 -18.06
C VAL A 224 1.54 30.41 -18.21
N VAL A 225 1.07 29.25 -17.77
CA VAL A 225 -0.36 28.89 -17.80
C VAL A 225 -0.97 29.16 -16.43
N SER A 226 -2.07 29.91 -16.39
CA SER A 226 -2.81 30.16 -15.16
C SER A 226 -3.64 28.93 -14.76
N PRO A 227 -3.64 28.52 -13.48
CA PRO A 227 -4.39 27.35 -13.01
C PRO A 227 -5.91 27.53 -13.03
N PHE A 228 -6.42 28.74 -13.30
CA PHE A 228 -7.85 29.07 -13.29
C PHE A 228 -8.45 29.28 -14.70
N SER A 229 -7.70 28.94 -15.75
CA SER A 229 -8.09 29.27 -17.13
C SER A 229 -9.20 28.37 -17.71
N LYS A 230 -9.54 27.26 -17.02
CA LYS A 230 -10.44 26.21 -17.55
C LYS A 230 -11.88 26.66 -17.86
N ASP A 231 -12.30 27.85 -17.42
CA ASP A 231 -13.68 28.32 -17.61
C ASP A 231 -13.86 29.40 -18.69
N SER A 232 -12.79 29.82 -19.38
CA SER A 232 -12.86 30.96 -20.29
C SER A 232 -12.54 30.55 -21.73
N ASN A 233 -13.59 30.30 -22.51
CA ASN A 233 -13.51 30.24 -23.97
C ASN A 233 -13.32 31.65 -24.58
N ASP A 234 -12.51 32.49 -23.95
CA ASP A 234 -12.35 33.90 -24.29
C ASP A 234 -10.86 34.27 -24.38
N ASN A 235 -10.47 34.59 -25.61
CA ASN A 235 -9.37 35.44 -26.04
C ASN A 235 -8.05 35.39 -25.23
N VAL A 236 -7.05 34.80 -25.86
CA VAL A 236 -5.63 35.03 -25.57
C VAL A 236 -5.34 36.53 -25.77
N GLU A 237 -5.44 37.32 -24.69
CA GLU A 237 -4.98 38.70 -24.67
C GLU A 237 -3.46 38.69 -24.37
N LEU A 238 -2.68 38.76 -25.44
CA LEU A 238 -1.23 39.00 -25.39
C LEU A 238 -0.97 40.38 -24.76
N TYR A 239 -0.51 40.40 -23.51
CA TYR A 239 0.05 41.63 -22.92
C TYR A 239 1.48 41.84 -23.46
N PRO A 240 1.78 43.00 -24.07
CA PRO A 240 3.13 43.30 -24.53
C PRO A 240 4.06 43.60 -23.35
N GLU A 241 5.30 43.15 -23.48
CA GLU A 241 6.35 43.22 -22.46
C GLU A 241 6.67 44.65 -22.00
N HIS A 242 6.71 44.84 -20.68
CA HIS A 242 7.49 45.91 -20.06
C HIS A 242 8.92 45.42 -19.87
N THR A 243 9.81 45.80 -20.79
CA THR A 243 11.26 45.64 -20.62
C THR A 243 11.73 46.57 -19.49
N SER A 244 12.14 45.97 -18.35
CA SER A 244 12.84 46.71 -17.30
C SER A 244 14.35 46.54 -17.49
N SER A 245 15.02 47.66 -17.75
CA SER A 245 16.47 47.75 -17.86
C SER A 245 17.12 47.45 -16.51
N ILE A 246 17.95 46.41 -16.45
CA ILE A 246 18.88 46.19 -15.33
C ILE A 246 20.24 46.77 -15.74
N GLU A 247 20.51 47.99 -15.31
CA GLU A 247 21.86 48.57 -15.28
C GLU A 247 22.73 47.81 -14.26
N SER A 248 23.75 47.10 -14.74
CA SER A 248 24.76 46.48 -13.90
C SER A 248 25.89 47.47 -13.59
N ASN A 249 25.79 48.16 -12.45
CA ASN A 249 26.93 48.79 -11.80
C ASN A 249 27.82 47.70 -11.16
N ARG A 250 29.04 47.50 -11.67
CA ARG A 250 30.08 46.75 -10.96
C ARG A 250 31.24 47.67 -10.60
N SER A 251 31.30 47.98 -9.31
CA SER A 251 32.34 48.73 -8.63
C SER A 251 33.71 48.05 -8.71
N ASN A 252 34.73 48.90 -8.87
CA ASN A 252 36.14 48.60 -8.68
C ASN A 252 36.44 48.09 -7.26
N THR A 253 37.28 47.06 -7.15
CA THR A 253 38.15 46.87 -5.98
C THR A 253 39.53 46.38 -6.43
N SER A 254 40.52 47.22 -6.14
CA SER A 254 41.96 46.97 -6.20
C SER A 254 42.39 45.75 -5.39
N THR A 255 43.44 45.06 -5.81
CA THR A 255 44.46 44.52 -4.89
C THR A 255 45.81 44.38 -5.57
N ASN A 256 46.79 45.04 -4.95
CA ASN A 256 48.24 44.89 -5.07
C ASN A 256 48.71 43.42 -5.16
N LYS A 257 49.61 43.12 -6.10
CA LYS A 257 51.04 42.86 -5.83
C LYS A 257 51.85 42.83 -7.12
#